data_AF-A0A1H8NPN8-F1
#
_entry.id   AF-A0A1H8NPN8-F1
#
_cell.length_a   1.000
_cell.length_b   1.000
_cell.length_c   1.000
_cell.angle_alpha   90.00
_cell.angle_beta   90.00
_cell.angle_gamma   90.00
#
_symmetry.space_group_name_H-M   'P 1'
#
loop_
_entity.id
_entity.type
_entity.pdbx_description
1 polymer ?
#
loop_
_entity_poly.entity_id
_entity_poly.type
_entity_poly.pdbx_seq_one_letter_code
_entity_poly.pdbx_strand_id
1 'polypeptide(L)'
;WDKAVDKLVKDRSALLTFYDYPAEHWKHIRTSNPIESTFATVRHRTKRTKGCLSRQTGLAMAFKLMIAAQGKWRKLDGRNRLPEIIQGVEFRDGLRQLQNAA
;
A
#
# COMPACT_ATOMS: atom_id res chain seq x y z
N TRP A 1 -19.49 -9.22 17.56
CA TRP A 1 -18.43 -8.63 16.72
C TRP A 1 -17.91 -7.32 17.30
N ASP A 2 -18.15 -7.07 18.58
CA ASP A 2 -18.12 -5.73 19.17
C ASP A 2 -16.70 -5.17 19.19
N LYS A 3 -15.72 -6.01 19.55
CA LYS A 3 -14.29 -5.67 19.47
C LYS A 3 -13.81 -5.24 18.08
N ALA A 4 -14.41 -5.78 17.01
CA ALA A 4 -14.04 -5.41 15.65
C ALA A 4 -14.64 -4.04 15.29
N VAL A 5 -15.90 -3.80 15.68
CA VAL A 5 -16.58 -2.51 15.49
C VAL A 5 -15.85 -1.41 16.27
N ASP A 6 -15.45 -1.67 17.51
CA ASP A 6 -14.70 -0.73 18.35
C ASP A 6 -13.40 -0.25 17.68
N LYS A 7 -12.71 -1.15 16.96
CA LYS A 7 -11.51 -0.78 16.20
C LYS A 7 -11.83 0.14 15.03
N LEU A 8 -12.89 -0.15 14.28
CA LEU A 8 -13.32 0.69 13.16
C LEU A 8 -13.72 2.09 13.62
N VAL A 9 -14.45 2.18 14.75
CA VAL A 9 -14.86 3.46 15.33
C VAL A 9 -13.64 4.24 15.83
N LYS A 10 -12.74 3.57 16.56
CA LYS A 10 -11.53 4.20 17.10
C LYS A 10 -10.62 4.75 16.01
N ASP A 11 -10.39 3.98 14.95
CA ASP A 11 -9.40 4.30 13.92
C ASP A 11 -10.04 4.95 12.67
N ARG A 12 -11.29 5.42 12.78
CA ARG A 12 -12.09 5.98 11.67
C ARG A 12 -11.36 7.05 10.88
N SER A 13 -10.68 7.98 11.55
CA SER A 13 -9.93 9.06 10.87
C SER A 13 -8.84 8.49 9.97
N ALA A 14 -8.01 7.59 10.50
CA ALA A 14 -6.94 6.93 9.76
C ALA A 14 -7.50 6.13 8.57
N LEU A 15 -8.59 5.38 8.78
CA LEU A 15 -9.23 4.55 7.76
C LEU A 15 -9.85 5.36 6.61
N LEU A 16 -10.19 6.63 6.84
CA LEU A 16 -10.81 7.51 5.84
C LEU A 16 -9.83 8.50 5.20
N THR A 17 -8.57 8.54 5.62
CA THR A 17 -7.53 9.42 5.01
C THR A 17 -7.36 9.23 3.50
N PHE A 18 -7.77 8.09 2.94
CA PHE A 18 -7.68 7.88 1.49
C PHE A 18 -8.57 8.85 0.68
N TYR A 19 -9.59 9.48 1.29
CA TYR A 19 -10.41 10.52 0.66
C TYR A 19 -9.64 11.84 0.43
N ASP A 20 -8.52 12.03 1.13
CA ASP A 20 -7.59 13.15 0.96
C ASP A 20 -6.63 12.95 -0.23
N TYR A 21 -6.82 11.87 -1.00
CA TYR A 21 -6.06 11.54 -2.21
C TYR A 21 -6.97 11.48 -3.43
N PRO A 22 -6.44 11.64 -4.66
CA PRO A 22 -7.23 11.59 -5.89
C PRO A 22 -8.11 10.34 -5.98
N ALA A 23 -9.34 10.51 -6.47
CA ALA A 23 -10.31 9.41 -6.58
C ALA A 23 -9.79 8.22 -7.41
N GLU A 24 -8.91 8.48 -8.40
CA GLU A 24 -8.31 7.44 -9.22
C GLU A 24 -7.40 6.49 -8.40
N HIS A 25 -6.88 6.94 -7.26
CA HIS A 25 -5.94 6.18 -6.43
C HIS A 25 -6.65 5.29 -5.40
N TRP A 26 -7.92 5.55 -5.08
CA TRP A 26 -8.63 4.87 -3.98
C TRP A 26 -8.65 3.35 -4.11
N LYS A 27 -8.79 2.83 -5.33
CA LYS A 27 -8.77 1.37 -5.58
C LYS A 27 -7.42 0.74 -5.19
N HIS A 28 -6.33 1.49 -5.30
CA HIS A 28 -4.98 1.03 -5.00
C HIS A 28 -4.65 1.18 -3.51
N ILE A 29 -5.17 2.23 -2.86
CA ILE A 29 -4.99 2.46 -1.42
C ILE A 29 -5.82 1.47 -0.58
N ARG A 30 -7.05 1.18 -1.00
CA ARG A 30 -7.96 0.28 -0.26
C ARG A 30 -7.60 -1.20 -0.34
N THR A 31 -6.66 -1.59 -1.19
CA THR A 31 -6.26 -3.01 -1.33
C THR A 31 -4.96 -3.29 -0.59
N SER A 32 -4.92 -4.43 0.11
CA SER A 32 -3.70 -4.96 0.71
C SER A 32 -2.88 -5.81 -0.27
N ASN A 33 -3.35 -6.04 -1.50
CA ASN A 33 -2.70 -6.90 -2.50
C ASN A 33 -1.21 -6.58 -2.74
N PRO A 34 -0.77 -5.30 -2.86
CA PRO A 34 0.64 -4.98 -3.02
C PRO A 34 1.53 -5.49 -1.86
N ILE A 35 0.96 -5.63 -0.67
CA ILE A 35 1.64 -6.17 0.52
C ILE A 35 1.43 -7.69 0.59
N GLU A 36 0.19 -8.16 0.56
CA GLU A 36 -0.11 -9.56 0.79
C GLU A 36 0.46 -10.49 -0.29
N SER A 37 0.36 -10.10 -1.58
CA SER A 37 0.85 -10.90 -2.72
C SER A 37 2.37 -10.98 -2.76
N THR A 38 3.06 -9.86 -2.45
CA THR A 38 4.53 -9.83 -2.40
C THR A 38 5.07 -10.73 -1.28
N PHE A 39 4.49 -10.63 -0.09
CA PHE A 39 4.87 -11.48 1.03
C PHE A 39 4.39 -12.93 0.91
N ALA A 40 3.36 -13.23 0.11
CA ALA A 40 2.92 -14.61 -0.11
C ALA A 40 4.04 -15.47 -0.69
N THR A 41 4.79 -14.95 -1.67
CA THR A 41 5.93 -15.65 -2.28
C THR A 41 7.06 -15.87 -1.27
N VAL A 42 7.36 -14.85 -0.45
CA VAL A 42 8.37 -14.94 0.61
C VAL A 42 7.98 -16.00 1.64
N ARG A 43 6.75 -15.96 2.17
CA ARG A 43 6.24 -16.95 3.13
C ARG A 43 6.27 -18.37 2.56
N HIS A 44 5.85 -18.54 1.31
CA HIS A 44 5.89 -19.83 0.64
C HIS A 44 7.31 -20.40 0.59
N ARG A 45 8.31 -19.58 0.20
CA ARG A 45 9.69 -20.05 0.13
C ARG A 45 10.30 -20.28 1.52
N THR A 46 10.04 -19.39 2.48
CA THR A 46 10.48 -19.56 3.88
C THR A 46 9.97 -20.85 4.50
N LYS A 47 8.71 -21.25 4.23
CA LYS A 47 8.17 -22.54 4.70
C LYS A 47 8.94 -23.72 4.12
N ARG A 48 9.40 -23.63 2.86
CA ARG A 48 10.15 -24.69 2.16
C ARG A 48 11.62 -24.77 2.56
N THR A 49 12.24 -23.65 2.93
CA THR A 49 13.68 -23.57 3.28
C THR A 49 13.94 -23.49 4.79
N LYS A 50 12.92 -23.80 5.60
CA LYS A 50 13.00 -23.76 7.06
C LYS A 50 14.15 -24.64 7.57
N GLY A 51 15.07 -24.06 8.34
CA GLY A 51 16.24 -24.76 8.91
C GLY A 51 17.45 -24.88 7.98
N CYS A 52 17.33 -24.51 6.70
CA CYS A 52 18.43 -24.63 5.72
C CYS A 52 19.21 -23.33 5.50
N LEU A 53 18.75 -22.21 6.08
CA LEU A 53 19.29 -20.87 5.79
C LEU A 53 19.86 -20.24 7.07
N SER A 54 21.05 -19.65 6.94
CA SER A 54 21.56 -18.67 7.89
C SER A 54 20.73 -17.39 7.84
N ARG A 55 20.83 -16.53 8.86
CA ARG A 55 20.16 -15.22 8.88
C ARG A 55 20.43 -14.40 7.61
N GLN A 56 21.70 -14.35 7.18
CA GLN A 56 22.11 -13.58 6.00
C GLN A 56 21.52 -14.13 4.71
N THR A 57 21.56 -15.46 4.52
CA THR A 57 21.02 -16.12 3.32
C THR A 57 19.49 -16.04 3.27
N GLY A 58 18.81 -16.12 4.42
CA GLY A 58 17.37 -15.89 4.54
C GLY A 58 16.95 -14.48 4.14
N LEU A 59 17.70 -13.46 4.60
CA LEU A 59 17.44 -12.06 4.22
C LEU A 59 17.70 -11.83 2.72
N ALA A 60 18.79 -12.36 2.17
CA ALA A 60 19.08 -12.27 0.74
C ALA A 60 17.99 -12.93 -0.11
N MET A 61 17.50 -14.11 0.30
CA MET A 61 16.38 -14.79 -0.36
C MET A 61 15.12 -13.92 -0.34
N ALA A 62 14.72 -13.41 0.83
CA ALA A 62 13.53 -12.57 0.94
C ALA A 62 13.63 -11.32 0.05
N PHE A 63 14.79 -10.65 0.05
CA PHE A 63 15.06 -9.51 -0.81
C PHE A 63 14.92 -9.84 -2.29
N LYS A 64 15.57 -10.92 -2.77
CA LYS A 64 15.49 -11.31 -4.18
C LYS A 64 14.08 -11.71 -4.60
N LEU A 65 13.30 -12.36 -3.74
CA LEU A 65 11.90 -12.69 -4.01
C LEU A 65 11.03 -11.43 -4.12
N MET A 66 11.25 -10.43 -3.26
CA MET A 66 10.53 -9.15 -3.34
C MET A 66 10.87 -8.38 -4.61
N ILE A 67 12.13 -8.34 -5.03
CA ILE A 67 12.56 -7.75 -6.32
C ILE A 67 11.89 -8.47 -7.51
N ALA A 68 11.83 -9.80 -7.48
CA ALA A 68 11.16 -10.57 -8.52
C ALA A 68 9.65 -10.29 -8.56
N ALA A 69 9.00 -10.11 -7.41
CA ALA A 69 7.58 -9.77 -7.33
C ALA A 69 7.28 -8.36 -7.86
N GLN A 70 8.18 -7.40 -7.64
CA GLN A 70 8.06 -6.01 -8.11
C GLN A 70 7.84 -5.93 -9.63
N GLY A 71 8.51 -6.79 -10.41
CA GLY A 71 8.39 -6.80 -11.86
C GLY A 71 6.97 -7.09 -12.40
N LYS A 72 6.08 -7.62 -11.55
CA LYS A 72 4.68 -7.93 -11.91
C LYS A 72 3.66 -6.93 -11.36
N TRP A 73 4.10 -5.86 -10.71
CA TRP A 73 3.18 -4.92 -10.08
C TRP A 73 2.38 -4.13 -11.12
N ARG A 74 1.08 -4.04 -10.89
CA ARG A 74 0.20 -3.16 -11.66
C ARG A 74 0.57 -1.71 -11.38
N LYS A 75 0.65 -0.90 -12.44
CA LYS A 75 0.87 0.55 -12.30
C LYS A 75 -0.33 1.23 -11.61
N LEU A 76 -0.04 2.33 -10.92
CA LEU A 76 -1.04 3.19 -10.30
C LEU A 76 -1.97 3.79 -11.37
N ASP A 77 -3.27 3.74 -11.12
CA ASP A 77 -4.28 4.40 -11.96
C ASP A 77 -4.21 5.91 -11.66
N GLY A 78 -4.35 6.78 -12.66
CA GLY A 78 -4.21 8.23 -12.43
C GLY A 78 -2.81 8.67 -12.00
N ARG A 79 -1.75 7.95 -12.41
CA ARG A 79 -0.34 8.29 -12.09
C ARG A 79 0.06 9.74 -12.42
N ASN A 80 -0.65 10.38 -13.35
CA ASN A 80 -0.43 11.76 -13.75
C ASN A 80 -0.74 12.76 -12.62
N ARG A 81 -1.49 12.36 -11.59
CA ARG A 81 -1.80 13.15 -10.39
C ARG A 81 -0.70 13.09 -9.32
N LEU A 82 0.31 12.22 -9.47
CA LEU A 82 1.41 12.10 -8.49
C LEU A 82 2.15 13.42 -8.23
N PRO A 83 2.47 14.25 -9.25
CA PRO A 83 3.10 15.55 -9.00
C PRO A 83 2.25 16.47 -8.11
N GLU A 84 0.92 16.44 -8.25
CA GLU A 84 0.00 17.26 -7.44
C GLU A 84 0.07 16.83 -5.97
N ILE A 85 0.12 15.52 -5.70
CA ILE A 85 0.30 14.98 -4.35
C ILE A 85 1.67 15.38 -3.77
N ILE A 86 2.75 15.24 -4.56
CA ILE A 86 4.12 15.58 -4.12
C ILE A 86 4.23 17.08 -3.80
N GLN A 87 3.52 17.93 -4.53
CA GLN A 87 3.47 19.38 -4.31
C GLN A 87 2.55 19.78 -3.12
N GLY A 88 1.86 18.81 -2.51
CA GLY A 88 0.96 19.07 -1.38
C GLY A 88 -0.37 19.73 -1.77
N VAL A 89 -0.83 19.54 -3.01
CA VAL A 89 -2.17 19.99 -3.43
C VAL A 89 -3.23 19.26 -2.59
N GLU A 90 -4.16 20.01 -2.01
CA GLU A 90 -5.23 19.45 -1.20
C GLU A 90 -6.29 18.78 -2.09
N PHE A 91 -6.69 17.56 -1.72
CA PHE A 91 -7.85 16.88 -2.27
C PHE A 91 -8.87 16.73 -1.14
N ARG A 92 -10.15 16.93 -1.47
CA ARG A 92 -11.28 16.60 -0.58
C ARG A 92 -12.22 15.69 -1.34
N ASP A 93 -12.54 14.55 -0.75
CA ASP A 93 -13.32 13.49 -1.39
C ASP A 93 -12.79 13.15 -2.79
N GLY A 94 -11.47 13.16 -2.95
CA GLY A 94 -10.79 12.84 -4.20
C GLY A 94 -10.87 13.90 -5.30
N LEU A 95 -11.43 15.07 -5.00
CA LEU A 95 -11.47 16.22 -5.89
C LEU A 95 -10.41 17.23 -5.49
N ARG A 96 -9.60 17.64 -6.47
CA ARG A 96 -8.60 18.70 -6.31
C ARG A 96 -9.29 19.98 -5.87
N GLN A 97 -8.78 20.57 -4.80
CA GLN A 97 -9.20 21.90 -4.38
C GLN A 97 -8.40 22.94 -5.17
N LEU A 98 -9.11 23.90 -5.78
CA LEU A 98 -8.46 25.11 -6.29
C LEU A 98 -8.08 25.94 -5.07
N GLN A 99 -6.80 26.27 -4.92
CA GLN A 99 -6.41 27.32 -3.97
C GLN A 99 -7.11 28.60 -4.42
N ASN A 100 -8.12 29.04 -3.66
CA ASN A 100 -8.59 30.42 -3.76
C ASN A 100 -7.38 31.28 -3.36
N ALA A 101 -6.84 32.03 -4.30
CA ALA A 101 -5.90 33.09 -4.00
C ALA A 101 -6.58 34.04 -3.01
N ALA A 102 -6.05 34.10 -1.79
CA ALA A 102 -6.39 35.12 -0.81
C ALA A 102 -5.71 36.44 -1.19
#